data_AF-A6K776-F1
#
_entry.id   AF-A6K776-F1
#
_cell.length_a   1.000
_cell.length_b   1.000
_cell.length_c   1.000
_cell.angle_alpha   90.00
_cell.angle_beta   90.00
_cell.angle_gamma   90.00
#
_symmetry.space_group_name_H-M   'P 1'
#
loop_
_entity.id
_entity.type
_entity.pdbx_description
1 polymer ?
#
loop_
_entity_poly.entity_id
_entity_poly.type
_entity_poly.pdbx_seq_one_letter_code
_entity_poly.pdbx_strand_id
1 'polypeptide(L)'
;MHKCILKPLKGHVEAMLKDFHTADGSWKQLKENLQLVRQRNPQELGVFAPTPDLMELEKIKLKFMTMQKMYSPEKKVMLLLRVCKLIYTVMENNSGRMYGADDFLPVLTYVIAQCDMLELDTEIEYMMELLDPSLLHGEGGYYLTSAYGALSLIKNFQEEQAARLLSSEARDTLRQWHKRRTTNRTIPSVDDFQNYLRVAFQEVNSGCTGKTLLVRPYITTEDVCQLCAEKFKVEDPEEYSLFLFVDETWQQLAEDTYPQKIKAELHSRPQPHIFHFVYKRIKSDPYGVIFQNGDDLTPS
;
A
#
# COMPACT_ATOMS: atom_id res chain seq x y z
N MET A 1 -19.07 -7.00 -18.34
CA MET A 1 -19.23 -6.79 -16.88
C MET A 1 -18.95 -5.33 -16.47
N HIS A 2 -17.76 -4.76 -16.72
CA HIS A 2 -17.42 -3.37 -16.33
C HIS A 2 -18.41 -2.29 -16.80
N LYS A 3 -18.92 -2.36 -18.03
CA LYS A 3 -19.91 -1.37 -18.53
C LYS A 3 -21.25 -1.42 -17.77
N CYS A 4 -21.70 -2.58 -17.33
CA CYS A 4 -22.98 -2.73 -16.65
C CYS A 4 -22.90 -2.36 -15.16
N ILE A 5 -21.71 -2.50 -14.55
CA ILE A 5 -21.49 -2.26 -13.12
C ILE A 5 -20.86 -0.87 -12.89
N LEU A 6 -19.71 -0.59 -13.51
CA LEU A 6 -18.94 0.62 -13.22
C LEU A 6 -19.58 1.87 -13.82
N LYS A 7 -20.26 1.79 -14.97
CA LYS A 7 -20.91 2.97 -15.55
C LYS A 7 -21.96 3.59 -14.63
N PRO A 8 -22.92 2.83 -14.05
CA PRO A 8 -23.87 3.40 -13.09
C PRO A 8 -23.25 3.71 -11.71
N LEU A 9 -22.23 2.95 -11.29
CA LEU A 9 -21.64 3.10 -9.95
C LEU A 9 -20.53 4.17 -9.86
N LYS A 10 -19.93 4.60 -10.98
CA LYS A 10 -18.80 5.55 -10.99
C LYS A 10 -19.02 6.74 -10.08
N GLY A 11 -20.14 7.45 -10.24
CA GLY A 11 -20.44 8.64 -9.45
C GLY A 11 -20.58 8.36 -7.95
N HIS A 12 -21.09 7.18 -7.58
CA HIS A 12 -21.19 6.76 -6.19
C HIS A 12 -19.81 6.42 -5.62
N VAL A 13 -18.97 5.70 -6.37
CA VAL A 13 -17.60 5.37 -5.95
C VAL A 13 -16.77 6.64 -5.75
N GLU A 14 -16.87 7.60 -6.67
CA GLU A 14 -16.18 8.89 -6.59
C GLU A 14 -16.64 9.73 -5.39
N ALA A 15 -17.94 9.76 -5.11
CA ALA A 15 -18.48 10.45 -3.93
C ALA A 15 -17.96 9.80 -2.63
N MET A 16 -18.00 8.47 -2.54
CA MET A 16 -17.53 7.74 -1.35
C MET A 16 -16.03 7.94 -1.09
N LEU A 17 -15.19 7.88 -2.14
CA LEU A 17 -13.76 8.14 -2.02
C LEU A 17 -13.51 9.58 -1.55
N LYS A 18 -14.21 10.55 -2.15
CA LYS A 18 -14.10 11.95 -1.75
C LYS A 18 -14.49 12.17 -0.28
N ASP A 19 -15.59 11.56 0.17
CA ASP A 19 -16.03 11.68 1.56
C ASP A 19 -15.01 11.06 2.51
N PHE A 20 -14.44 9.90 2.16
CA PHE A 20 -13.38 9.23 2.93
C PHE A 20 -12.15 10.14 3.11
N HIS A 21 -11.60 10.66 2.01
CA HIS A 21 -10.42 11.53 2.03
C HIS A 21 -10.68 12.91 2.65
N THR A 22 -11.93 13.37 2.63
CA THR A 22 -12.32 14.60 3.31
C THR A 22 -12.34 14.36 4.83
N ALA A 23 -12.85 13.20 5.26
CA ALA A 23 -12.94 12.84 6.67
C ALA A 23 -11.57 12.55 7.31
N ASP A 24 -10.65 11.91 6.59
CA ASP A 24 -9.30 11.62 7.10
C ASP A 24 -8.30 12.80 6.94
N GLY A 25 -8.72 13.88 6.26
CA GLY A 25 -7.92 15.08 6.05
C GLY A 25 -6.90 14.99 4.92
N SER A 26 -6.74 13.83 4.27
CA SER A 26 -5.76 13.60 3.20
C SER A 26 -6.02 14.50 1.98
N TRP A 27 -7.29 14.81 1.67
CA TRP A 27 -7.62 15.72 0.57
C TRP A 27 -7.12 17.15 0.84
N LYS A 28 -7.27 17.61 2.08
CA LYS A 28 -6.80 18.94 2.50
C LYS A 28 -5.27 19.00 2.44
N GLN A 29 -4.60 17.98 2.97
CA GLN A 29 -3.15 17.87 2.93
C GLN A 29 -2.61 17.88 1.48
N LEU A 30 -3.22 17.08 0.59
CA LEU A 30 -2.83 17.04 -0.82
C LEU A 30 -2.99 18.41 -1.48
N LYS A 31 -4.08 19.13 -1.21
CA LYS A 31 -4.32 20.47 -1.74
C LYS A 31 -3.24 21.47 -1.32
N GLU A 32 -2.91 21.48 -0.03
CA GLU A 32 -1.86 22.37 0.50
C GLU A 32 -0.50 22.01 -0.11
N ASN A 33 -0.17 20.73 -0.19
CA ASN A 33 1.10 20.28 -0.77
C ASN A 33 1.21 20.53 -2.27
N LEU A 34 0.13 20.38 -3.04
CA LEU A 34 0.12 20.77 -4.46
C LEU A 34 0.50 22.23 -4.63
N GLN A 35 -0.04 23.13 -3.80
CA GLN A 35 0.31 24.55 -3.84
C GLN A 35 1.78 24.80 -3.51
N LEU A 36 2.33 24.08 -2.52
CA LEU A 36 3.74 24.18 -2.16
C LEU A 36 4.65 23.70 -3.29
N VAL A 37 4.40 22.52 -3.84
CA VAL A 37 5.20 21.94 -4.93
C VAL A 37 5.16 22.82 -6.18
N ARG A 38 4.01 23.43 -6.51
CA ARG A 38 3.87 24.34 -7.65
C ARG A 38 4.77 25.57 -7.59
N GLN A 39 5.06 26.05 -6.38
CA GLN A 39 5.90 27.23 -6.15
C GLN A 39 7.40 26.91 -6.18
N ARG A 40 7.76 25.62 -6.21
CA ARG A 40 9.16 25.18 -6.24
C ARG A 40 9.74 25.26 -7.64
N ASN A 41 11.05 25.53 -7.68
CA ASN A 41 11.81 25.36 -8.91
C ASN A 41 11.85 23.87 -9.29
N PRO A 42 11.73 23.50 -10.58
CA PRO A 42 11.78 22.10 -11.00
C PRO A 42 13.03 21.37 -10.50
N GLN A 43 14.18 22.04 -10.46
CA GLN A 43 15.44 21.45 -10.01
C GLN A 43 15.42 21.07 -8.52
N GLU A 44 14.67 21.79 -7.68
CA GLU A 44 14.47 21.43 -6.27
C GLU A 44 13.65 20.15 -6.11
N LEU A 45 12.88 19.77 -7.13
CA LEU A 45 12.12 18.53 -7.20
C LEU A 45 12.90 17.39 -7.88
N GLY A 46 14.20 17.60 -8.19
CA GLY A 46 15.03 16.64 -8.91
C GLY A 46 14.76 16.59 -10.42
N VAL A 47 14.09 17.62 -10.97
CA VAL A 47 13.81 17.69 -12.41
C VAL A 47 15.00 18.30 -13.15
N PHE A 48 15.75 17.44 -13.83
CA PHE A 48 16.87 17.83 -14.69
C PHE A 48 16.61 17.63 -16.18
N ALA A 49 15.46 17.06 -16.54
CA ALA A 49 14.99 16.94 -17.91
C ALA A 49 14.17 18.18 -18.32
N PRO A 50 14.03 18.46 -19.62
CA PRO A 50 13.11 19.49 -20.12
C PRO A 50 11.68 19.27 -19.58
N THR A 51 11.04 20.36 -19.15
CA THR A 51 9.69 20.35 -18.60
C THR A 51 8.67 20.93 -19.57
N PRO A 52 7.40 20.48 -19.52
CA PRO A 52 6.36 20.98 -20.41
C PRO A 52 6.13 22.50 -20.26
N ASP A 53 5.95 23.18 -21.39
CA ASP A 53 5.53 24.59 -21.41
C ASP A 53 4.04 24.74 -21.05
N LEU A 54 3.53 25.98 -21.06
CA LEU A 54 2.13 26.26 -20.71
C LEU A 54 1.13 25.55 -21.65
N MET A 55 1.40 25.52 -22.95
CA MET A 55 0.50 24.89 -23.94
C MET A 55 0.50 23.36 -23.80
N GLU A 56 1.67 22.79 -23.52
CA GLU A 56 1.84 21.37 -23.27
C GLU A 56 1.17 20.95 -21.96
N LEU A 57 1.29 21.75 -20.90
CA LEU A 57 0.58 21.56 -19.64
C LEU A 57 -0.93 21.62 -19.82
N GLU A 58 -1.46 22.57 -20.58
CA GLU A 58 -2.90 22.64 -20.90
C GLU A 58 -3.38 21.38 -21.63
N LYS A 59 -2.59 20.89 -22.59
CA LYS A 59 -2.89 19.66 -23.33
C LYS A 59 -2.90 18.44 -22.41
N ILE A 60 -1.96 18.36 -21.47
CA ILE A 60 -1.91 17.30 -20.45
C ILE A 60 -3.12 17.39 -19.52
N LYS A 61 -3.43 18.60 -19.01
CA LYS A 61 -4.59 18.85 -18.14
C LYS A 61 -5.90 18.44 -18.80
N LEU A 62 -6.08 18.74 -20.09
CA LEU A 62 -7.26 18.30 -20.84
C LEU A 62 -7.39 16.77 -20.91
N LYS A 63 -6.28 16.04 -20.99
CA LYS A 63 -6.29 14.57 -20.95
C LYS A 63 -6.70 14.05 -19.58
N PHE A 64 -6.22 14.64 -18.49
CA PHE A 64 -6.67 14.29 -17.14
C PHE A 64 -8.16 14.60 -16.93
N MET A 65 -8.64 15.76 -17.39
CA MET A 65 -10.08 16.08 -17.36
C MET A 65 -10.91 15.09 -18.19
N THR A 66 -10.39 14.65 -19.33
CA THR A 66 -11.05 13.61 -20.15
C THR A 66 -11.06 12.28 -19.41
N MET A 67 -9.96 11.92 -18.75
CA MET A 67 -9.81 10.70 -17.95
C MET A 67 -10.86 10.65 -16.85
N GLN A 68 -11.08 11.76 -16.13
CA GLN A 68 -12.09 11.87 -15.08
C GLN A 68 -13.51 11.54 -15.59
N LYS A 69 -13.85 11.90 -16.83
CA LYS A 69 -15.17 11.64 -17.43
C LYS A 69 -15.39 10.17 -17.81
N MET A 70 -14.33 9.36 -17.89
CA MET A 70 -14.43 7.96 -18.29
C MET A 70 -14.89 7.09 -17.11
N TYR A 71 -15.67 6.04 -17.34
CA TYR A 71 -15.99 5.04 -16.29
C TYR A 71 -15.10 3.80 -16.36
N SER A 72 -14.48 3.54 -17.52
CA SER A 72 -13.70 2.33 -17.76
C SER A 72 -12.26 2.54 -17.28
N PRO A 73 -11.76 1.74 -16.31
CA PRO A 73 -10.38 1.83 -15.82
C PRO A 73 -9.36 1.68 -16.96
N GLU A 74 -9.57 0.72 -17.86
CA GLU A 74 -8.73 0.51 -19.04
C GLU A 74 -8.66 1.76 -19.94
N LYS A 75 -9.80 2.42 -20.20
CA LYS A 75 -9.81 3.67 -20.97
C LYS A 75 -9.13 4.82 -20.25
N LYS A 76 -9.19 4.86 -18.91
CA LYS A 76 -8.45 5.83 -18.11
C LYS A 76 -6.94 5.58 -18.22
N VAL A 77 -6.50 4.32 -18.10
CA VAL A 77 -5.09 3.92 -18.29
C VAL A 77 -4.58 4.30 -19.69
N MET A 78 -5.37 4.10 -20.75
CA MET A 78 -4.99 4.55 -22.09
C MET A 78 -4.79 6.07 -22.19
N LEU A 79 -5.55 6.87 -21.43
CA LEU A 79 -5.36 8.32 -21.37
C LEU A 79 -4.12 8.68 -20.55
N LEU A 80 -3.84 7.97 -19.47
CA LEU A 80 -2.60 8.12 -18.69
C LEU A 80 -1.37 7.82 -19.55
N LEU A 81 -1.36 6.74 -20.33
CA LEU A 81 -0.28 6.43 -21.28
C LEU A 81 -0.06 7.55 -22.29
N ARG A 82 -1.13 8.18 -22.77
CA ARG A 82 -1.03 9.35 -23.67
C ARG A 82 -0.46 10.58 -22.97
N VAL A 83 -0.67 10.75 -21.67
CA VAL A 83 -0.03 11.79 -20.87
C VAL A 83 1.46 11.49 -20.74
N CYS A 84 1.83 10.28 -20.33
CA CYS A 84 3.23 9.88 -20.20
C CYS A 84 4.00 10.06 -21.52
N LYS A 85 3.40 9.68 -22.65
CA LYS A 85 4.01 9.91 -23.98
C LYS A 85 4.23 11.38 -24.30
N LEU A 86 3.31 12.27 -23.91
CA LEU A 86 3.53 13.71 -24.08
C LEU A 86 4.70 14.19 -23.23
N ILE A 87 4.79 13.73 -21.98
CA ILE A 87 5.90 14.06 -21.09
C ILE A 87 7.24 13.60 -21.69
N TYR A 88 7.34 12.35 -22.17
CA TYR A 88 8.56 11.88 -22.84
C TYR A 88 8.90 12.69 -24.10
N THR A 89 7.90 13.06 -24.90
CA THR A 89 8.14 13.89 -26.09
C THR A 89 8.80 15.22 -25.71
N VAL A 90 8.37 15.81 -24.59
CA VAL A 90 8.98 17.03 -24.05
C VAL A 90 10.38 16.77 -23.53
N MET A 91 10.57 15.73 -22.71
CA MET A 91 11.87 15.40 -22.15
C MET A 91 12.91 15.15 -23.26
N GLU A 92 12.50 14.47 -24.33
CA GLU A 92 13.36 14.09 -25.44
C GLU A 92 13.73 15.27 -26.35
N ASN A 93 12.96 16.37 -26.37
CA ASN A 93 13.03 17.57 -27.24
C ASN A 93 14.35 17.75 -28.03
N ASN A 94 14.57 16.92 -29.06
CA ASN A 94 15.76 16.85 -29.90
C ASN A 94 17.11 16.73 -29.16
N SER A 95 17.10 16.35 -27.88
CA SER A 95 18.29 16.16 -27.06
C SER A 95 19.07 14.89 -27.43
N GLY A 96 18.42 13.91 -28.07
CA GLY A 96 18.99 12.58 -28.35
C GLY A 96 19.31 11.77 -27.09
N ARG A 97 19.01 12.30 -25.91
CA ARG A 97 19.22 11.63 -24.62
C ARG A 97 18.06 10.68 -24.35
N MET A 98 18.38 9.46 -23.96
CA MET A 98 17.40 8.51 -23.43
C MET A 98 17.17 8.81 -21.94
N TYR A 99 15.90 8.86 -21.53
CA TYR A 99 15.50 9.10 -20.15
C TYR A 99 14.96 7.83 -19.51
N GLY A 100 15.40 7.57 -18.28
CA GLY A 100 14.95 6.41 -17.50
C GLY A 100 13.84 6.76 -16.52
N ALA A 101 13.48 5.78 -15.68
CA ALA A 101 12.50 5.94 -14.62
C ALA A 101 12.87 7.05 -13.63
N ASP A 102 14.16 7.15 -13.29
CA ASP A 102 14.69 8.12 -12.33
C ASP A 102 14.61 9.57 -12.86
N ASP A 103 14.66 9.76 -14.18
CA ASP A 103 14.44 11.07 -14.79
C ASP A 103 12.94 11.38 -14.94
N PHE A 104 12.13 10.36 -15.24
CA PHE A 104 10.72 10.52 -15.56
C PHE A 104 9.86 10.83 -14.34
N LEU A 105 10.08 10.15 -13.21
CA LEU A 105 9.24 10.30 -12.02
C LEU A 105 9.24 11.74 -11.45
N PRO A 106 10.40 12.44 -11.35
CA PRO A 106 10.42 13.86 -10.99
C PRO A 106 9.61 14.74 -11.95
N VAL A 107 9.74 14.52 -13.26
CA VAL A 107 9.01 15.30 -14.28
C VAL A 107 7.50 15.05 -14.16
N LEU A 108 7.09 13.79 -14.00
CA LEU A 108 5.69 13.44 -13.78
C LEU A 108 5.13 14.11 -12.52
N THR A 109 5.89 14.09 -11.43
CA THR A 109 5.52 14.73 -10.15
C THR A 109 5.31 16.23 -10.32
N TYR A 110 6.26 16.89 -11.00
CA TYR A 110 6.14 18.31 -11.34
C TYR A 110 4.90 18.58 -12.21
N VAL A 111 4.67 17.80 -13.27
CA VAL A 111 3.54 17.98 -14.18
C VAL A 111 2.19 17.80 -13.46
N ILE A 112 2.08 16.81 -12.57
CA ILE A 112 0.88 16.60 -11.76
C ILE A 112 0.61 17.82 -10.86
N ALA A 113 1.65 18.33 -10.19
CA ALA A 113 1.54 19.54 -9.39
C ALA A 113 1.12 20.76 -10.24
N GLN A 114 1.73 20.93 -11.41
CA GLN A 114 1.39 22.02 -12.32
C GLN A 114 -0.02 21.91 -12.93
N CYS A 115 -0.60 20.72 -13.03
CA CYS A 115 -1.99 20.55 -13.45
C CYS A 115 -3.00 20.99 -12.38
N ASP A 116 -2.62 20.88 -11.09
CA ASP A 116 -3.45 21.26 -9.92
C ASP A 116 -4.86 20.66 -9.98
N MET A 117 -4.91 19.34 -10.14
CA MET A 117 -6.15 18.57 -10.21
C MET A 117 -6.22 17.60 -9.03
N LEU A 118 -6.96 17.97 -7.99
CA LEU A 118 -7.12 17.16 -6.77
C LEU A 118 -7.78 15.81 -7.05
N GLU A 119 -8.74 15.81 -7.98
CA GLU A 119 -9.49 14.60 -8.34
C GLU A 119 -8.61 13.53 -8.96
N LEU A 120 -7.42 13.90 -9.48
CA LEU A 120 -6.48 12.94 -10.06
C LEU A 120 -6.11 11.84 -9.07
N ASP A 121 -6.05 12.15 -7.77
CA ASP A 121 -5.75 11.17 -6.73
C ASP A 121 -6.79 10.05 -6.68
N THR A 122 -8.07 10.41 -6.55
CA THR A 122 -9.18 9.45 -6.61
C THR A 122 -9.25 8.70 -7.93
N GLU A 123 -8.83 9.32 -9.02
CA GLU A 123 -8.79 8.69 -10.35
C GLU A 123 -7.70 7.64 -10.47
N ILE A 124 -6.54 7.87 -9.87
CA ILE A 124 -5.47 6.88 -9.78
C ILE A 124 -5.92 5.72 -8.89
N GLU A 125 -6.49 5.98 -7.72
CA GLU A 125 -7.00 4.92 -6.82
C GLU A 125 -8.10 4.08 -7.49
N TYR A 126 -9.03 4.74 -8.18
CA TYR A 126 -10.08 4.07 -8.97
C TYR A 126 -9.47 3.10 -10.00
N MET A 127 -8.44 3.53 -10.73
CA MET A 127 -7.75 2.64 -11.68
C MET A 127 -6.98 1.53 -10.98
N MET A 128 -6.26 1.84 -9.90
CA MET A 128 -5.47 0.87 -9.12
C MET A 128 -6.32 -0.28 -8.61
N GLU A 129 -7.54 0.00 -8.13
CA GLU A 129 -8.43 -1.00 -7.52
C GLU A 129 -9.38 -1.68 -8.53
N LEU A 130 -9.70 -1.06 -9.67
CA LEU A 130 -10.72 -1.59 -10.60
C LEU A 130 -10.19 -2.06 -11.94
N LEU A 131 -8.91 -1.82 -12.27
CA LEU A 131 -8.32 -2.36 -13.50
C LEU A 131 -8.30 -3.89 -13.46
N ASP A 132 -8.43 -4.55 -14.61
CA ASP A 132 -8.24 -5.99 -14.69
C ASP A 132 -6.77 -6.35 -14.34
N PRO A 133 -6.51 -7.29 -13.41
CA PRO A 133 -5.15 -7.69 -13.05
C PRO A 133 -4.26 -8.14 -14.22
N SER A 134 -4.84 -8.71 -15.27
CA SER A 134 -4.09 -9.09 -16.48
C SER A 134 -3.46 -7.88 -17.17
N LEU A 135 -4.07 -6.70 -17.05
CA LEU A 135 -3.59 -5.44 -17.64
C LEU A 135 -2.58 -4.71 -16.75
N LEU A 136 -2.32 -5.20 -15.53
CA LEU A 136 -1.29 -4.66 -14.64
C LEU A 136 0.12 -5.13 -15.05
N HIS A 137 0.22 -6.21 -15.81
CA HIS A 137 1.47 -6.71 -16.35
C HIS A 137 1.78 -5.99 -17.66
N GLY A 138 2.53 -4.88 -17.57
CA GLY A 138 2.99 -4.14 -18.74
C GLY A 138 3.11 -2.65 -18.52
N GLU A 139 3.18 -1.91 -19.62
CA GLU A 139 3.38 -0.45 -19.64
C GLU A 139 2.27 0.30 -18.87
N GLY A 140 1.01 -0.13 -19.04
CA GLY A 140 -0.13 0.47 -18.34
C GLY A 140 -0.02 0.39 -16.82
N GLY A 141 0.33 -0.79 -16.29
CA GLY A 141 0.56 -0.98 -14.86
C GLY A 141 1.75 -0.16 -14.35
N TYR A 142 2.85 -0.11 -15.11
CA TYR A 142 4.04 0.67 -14.76
C TYR A 142 3.77 2.18 -14.63
N TYR A 143 3.06 2.78 -15.58
CA TYR A 143 2.76 4.22 -15.49
C TYR A 143 1.65 4.53 -14.48
N LEU A 144 0.73 3.59 -14.25
CA LEU A 144 -0.26 3.72 -13.18
C LEU A 144 0.41 3.74 -11.80
N THR A 145 1.36 2.83 -11.54
CA THR A 145 2.12 2.83 -10.29
C THR A 145 3.07 4.04 -10.18
N SER A 146 3.61 4.53 -11.31
CA SER A 146 4.41 5.76 -11.35
C SER A 146 3.56 6.99 -10.99
N ALA A 147 2.33 7.08 -11.49
CA ALA A 147 1.40 8.17 -11.15
C ALA A 147 0.98 8.13 -9.68
N TYR A 148 0.72 6.94 -9.14
CA TYR A 148 0.50 6.76 -7.70
C TYR A 148 1.71 7.21 -6.89
N GLY A 149 2.92 6.81 -7.30
CA GLY A 149 4.17 7.22 -6.66
C GLY A 149 4.36 8.74 -6.66
N ALA A 150 4.11 9.40 -7.79
CA ALA A 150 4.20 10.85 -7.91
C ALA A 150 3.20 11.58 -6.97
N LEU A 151 1.95 11.13 -6.90
CA LEU A 151 0.96 11.67 -5.95
C LEU A 151 1.37 11.44 -4.50
N SER A 152 1.92 10.26 -4.19
CA SER A 152 2.40 9.94 -2.84
C SER A 152 3.57 10.85 -2.42
N LEU A 153 4.48 11.18 -3.34
CA LEU A 153 5.55 12.16 -3.09
C LEU A 153 4.96 13.55 -2.78
N ILE A 154 3.93 13.97 -3.50
CA ILE A 154 3.24 15.25 -3.22
C ILE A 154 2.53 15.20 -1.87
N LYS A 155 1.81 14.12 -1.54
CA LYS A 155 1.14 13.95 -0.24
C LYS A 155 2.10 14.04 0.94
N ASN A 156 3.36 13.63 0.76
CA ASN A 156 4.38 13.61 1.81
C ASN A 156 5.45 14.72 1.68
N PHE A 157 5.17 15.78 0.91
CA PHE A 157 6.18 16.80 0.55
C PHE A 157 6.81 17.57 1.74
N GLN A 158 6.15 17.63 2.90
CA GLN A 158 6.62 18.39 4.07
C GLN A 158 7.58 17.63 4.99
N GLU A 159 7.75 16.32 4.81
CA GLU A 159 8.82 15.59 5.48
C GLU A 159 10.14 15.89 4.75
N GLU A 160 11.08 16.58 5.39
CA GLU A 160 12.40 17.04 4.87
C GLU A 160 13.32 15.93 4.30
N GLN A 161 12.79 14.74 4.01
CA GLN A 161 13.47 13.56 3.48
C GLN A 161 12.76 12.93 2.27
N ALA A 162 11.61 13.45 1.81
CA ALA A 162 10.80 12.87 0.72
C ALA A 162 11.53 12.78 -0.64
N ALA A 163 12.60 13.56 -0.84
CA ALA A 163 13.44 13.51 -2.04
C ALA A 163 14.28 12.23 -2.17
N ARG A 164 14.32 11.37 -1.14
CA ARG A 164 14.96 10.05 -1.22
C ARG A 164 13.92 8.96 -1.50
N LEU A 165 13.53 8.82 -2.77
CA LEU A 165 12.99 7.58 -3.37
C LEU A 165 11.74 6.96 -2.67
N LEU A 166 10.55 7.58 -2.79
CA LEU A 166 9.26 7.09 -2.24
C LEU A 166 9.33 6.76 -0.73
N SER A 167 8.49 7.38 0.11
CA SER A 167 8.46 7.02 1.53
C SER A 167 8.34 5.49 1.70
N SER A 168 9.01 4.90 2.70
CA SER A 168 8.99 3.45 2.92
C SER A 168 7.56 2.92 2.95
N GLU A 169 6.64 3.69 3.52
CA GLU A 169 5.20 3.42 3.54
C GLU A 169 4.56 3.38 2.15
N ALA A 170 4.87 4.32 1.26
CA ALA A 170 4.34 4.31 -0.11
C ALA A 170 4.81 3.09 -0.90
N ARG A 171 6.09 2.71 -0.70
CA ARG A 171 6.68 1.52 -1.32
C ARG A 171 6.03 0.25 -0.80
N ASP A 172 5.82 0.16 0.51
CA ASP A 172 5.16 -0.98 1.14
C ASP A 172 3.70 -1.10 0.71
N THR A 173 2.99 0.03 0.65
CA THR A 173 1.60 0.09 0.15
C THR A 173 1.51 -0.39 -1.30
N LEU A 174 2.41 0.08 -2.18
CA LEU A 174 2.49 -0.39 -3.56
C LEU A 174 2.83 -1.87 -3.66
N ARG A 175 3.78 -2.37 -2.86
CA ARG A 175 4.16 -3.80 -2.83
C ARG A 175 3.00 -4.67 -2.40
N GLN A 176 2.32 -4.30 -1.31
CA GLN A 176 1.15 -5.01 -0.81
C GLN A 176 0.03 -4.99 -1.83
N TRP A 177 -0.29 -3.82 -2.40
CA TRP A 177 -1.27 -3.70 -3.48
C TRP A 177 -0.93 -4.62 -4.65
N HIS A 178 0.32 -4.60 -5.14
CA HIS A 178 0.73 -5.40 -6.28
C HIS A 178 0.59 -6.89 -5.95
N LYS A 179 1.06 -7.33 -4.78
CA LYS A 179 0.92 -8.71 -4.30
C LYS A 179 -0.55 -9.15 -4.24
N ARG A 180 -1.44 -8.35 -3.67
CA ARG A 180 -2.89 -8.67 -3.62
C ARG A 180 -3.50 -8.82 -5.01
N ARG A 181 -3.03 -8.05 -5.98
CA ARG A 181 -3.63 -7.94 -7.31
C ARG A 181 -3.07 -8.95 -8.31
N THR A 182 -1.79 -9.29 -8.22
CA THR A 182 -1.11 -10.14 -9.22
C THR A 182 -0.77 -11.54 -8.73
N THR A 183 -0.92 -11.83 -7.43
CA THR A 183 -0.77 -13.21 -6.97
C THR A 183 -1.88 -14.09 -7.54
N ASN A 184 -1.50 -15.23 -8.13
CA ASN A 184 -2.41 -16.27 -8.60
C ASN A 184 -3.05 -17.01 -7.40
N ARG A 185 -3.84 -16.29 -6.60
CA ARG A 185 -4.74 -16.88 -5.61
C ARG A 185 -6.13 -16.85 -6.21
N THR A 186 -6.74 -18.03 -6.36
CA THR A 186 -8.09 -18.20 -6.90
C THR A 186 -9.18 -17.60 -6.01
N ILE A 187 -8.85 -17.24 -4.76
CA ILE A 187 -9.79 -16.73 -3.75
C ILE A 187 -9.09 -15.63 -2.93
N PRO A 188 -9.70 -14.43 -2.75
CA PRO A 188 -9.22 -13.41 -1.81
C PRO A 188 -9.16 -13.95 -0.37
N SER A 189 -8.06 -13.70 0.35
CA SER A 189 -7.94 -14.08 1.76
C SER A 189 -8.34 -12.92 2.67
N VAL A 190 -8.82 -13.23 3.88
CA VAL A 190 -8.94 -12.25 4.97
C VAL A 190 -7.62 -11.51 5.22
N ASP A 191 -6.50 -12.17 4.95
CA ASP A 191 -5.17 -11.59 5.10
C ASP A 191 -4.95 -10.38 4.18
N ASP A 192 -5.70 -10.25 3.08
CA ASP A 192 -5.57 -9.19 2.09
C ASP A 192 -6.28 -7.88 2.48
N PHE A 193 -7.09 -7.88 3.54
CA PHE A 193 -7.80 -6.69 4.01
C PHE A 193 -7.02 -5.92 5.08
N GLN A 194 -6.97 -4.61 4.90
CA GLN A 194 -6.52 -3.67 5.92
C GLN A 194 -7.53 -3.69 7.09
N ASN A 195 -7.02 -3.65 8.33
CA ASN A 195 -7.78 -3.71 9.58
C ASN A 195 -8.36 -5.07 10.01
N TYR A 196 -8.13 -6.15 9.28
CA TYR A 196 -8.55 -7.48 9.71
C TYR A 196 -7.34 -8.35 10.08
N LEU A 197 -7.42 -9.00 11.24
CA LEU A 197 -6.39 -9.91 11.73
C LEU A 197 -7.02 -11.28 11.93
N ARG A 198 -6.50 -12.29 11.23
CA ARG A 198 -6.93 -13.68 11.45
C ARG A 198 -6.09 -14.26 12.58
N VAL A 199 -6.74 -14.59 13.69
CA VAL A 199 -6.10 -15.18 14.87
C VAL A 199 -6.62 -16.60 15.04
N ALA A 200 -5.70 -17.54 15.18
CA ALA A 200 -5.98 -18.92 15.52
C ALA A 200 -5.95 -19.08 17.04
N PHE A 201 -6.95 -19.69 17.63
CA PHE A 201 -6.98 -20.08 19.04
C PHE A 201 -6.60 -21.55 19.15
N GLN A 202 -5.58 -21.81 19.96
CA GLN A 202 -5.13 -23.17 20.26
C GLN A 202 -5.49 -23.49 21.71
N GLU A 203 -6.45 -24.39 21.88
CA GLU A 203 -6.85 -24.92 23.18
C GLU A 203 -6.04 -26.19 23.50
N VAL A 204 -5.77 -26.46 24.78
CA VAL A 204 -4.87 -27.54 25.22
C VAL A 204 -5.37 -28.93 24.80
N ASN A 205 -6.69 -29.10 24.64
CA ASN A 205 -7.34 -30.39 24.39
C ASN A 205 -8.24 -30.41 23.14
N SER A 206 -8.36 -29.28 22.44
CA SER A 206 -9.21 -29.14 21.25
C SER A 206 -8.36 -28.68 20.08
N GLY A 207 -8.77 -29.01 18.86
CA GLY A 207 -8.09 -28.55 17.66
C GLY A 207 -8.01 -27.01 17.56
N CYS A 208 -7.32 -26.52 16.53
CA CYS A 208 -7.18 -25.09 16.32
C CYS A 208 -8.46 -24.48 15.73
N THR A 209 -8.97 -23.39 16.32
CA THR A 209 -10.12 -22.63 15.78
C THR A 209 -9.70 -21.23 15.38
N GLY A 210 -10.05 -20.76 14.18
CA GLY A 210 -9.68 -19.42 13.71
C GLY A 210 -10.83 -18.43 13.79
N LYS A 211 -10.55 -17.19 14.21
CA LYS A 211 -11.48 -16.05 14.07
C LYS A 211 -10.81 -14.88 13.37
N THR A 212 -11.62 -14.15 12.62
CA THR A 212 -11.22 -12.88 11.99
C THR A 212 -11.64 -11.73 12.90
N LEU A 213 -10.67 -10.96 13.37
CA LEU A 213 -10.85 -9.83 14.28
C LEU A 213 -10.68 -8.51 13.52
N LEU A 214 -11.48 -7.50 13.88
CA LEU A 214 -11.27 -6.13 13.42
C LEU A 214 -10.24 -5.48 14.36
N VAL A 215 -9.04 -5.22 13.85
CA VAL A 215 -7.91 -4.67 14.60
C VAL A 215 -7.35 -3.48 13.82
N ARG A 216 -7.38 -2.27 14.40
CA ARG A 216 -6.85 -1.06 13.76
C ARG A 216 -5.30 -1.04 13.79
N PRO A 217 -4.63 -0.23 12.95
CA PRO A 217 -3.16 -0.27 12.80
C PRO A 217 -2.33 0.01 14.07
N TYR A 218 -2.93 0.71 15.04
CA TYR A 218 -2.27 1.16 16.27
C TYR A 218 -2.77 0.44 17.53
N ILE A 219 -3.55 -0.63 17.37
CA ILE A 219 -3.98 -1.46 18.49
C ILE A 219 -2.79 -2.32 18.95
N THR A 220 -2.54 -2.32 20.26
CA THR A 220 -1.40 -3.03 20.86
C THR A 220 -1.68 -4.54 20.94
N THR A 221 -0.63 -5.33 21.14
CA THR A 221 -0.78 -6.78 21.35
C THR A 221 -1.59 -7.08 22.61
N GLU A 222 -1.45 -6.28 23.67
CA GLU A 222 -2.28 -6.38 24.88
C GLU A 222 -3.78 -6.24 24.55
N ASP A 223 -4.15 -5.17 23.85
CA ASP A 223 -5.53 -4.93 23.42
C ASP A 223 -6.04 -6.07 22.52
N VAL A 224 -5.20 -6.59 21.61
CA VAL A 224 -5.56 -7.75 20.77
C VAL A 224 -5.75 -9.00 21.60
N CYS A 225 -4.98 -9.22 22.68
CA CYS A 225 -5.19 -10.34 23.60
C CYS A 225 -6.52 -10.22 24.33
N GLN A 226 -6.91 -9.02 24.78
CA GLN A 226 -8.23 -8.76 25.37
C GLN A 226 -9.36 -9.05 24.37
N LEU A 227 -9.23 -8.58 23.13
CA LEU A 227 -10.15 -8.91 22.03
C LEU A 227 -10.24 -10.41 21.78
N CYS A 228 -9.11 -11.12 21.80
CA CYS A 228 -9.09 -12.58 21.66
C CYS A 228 -9.81 -13.25 22.82
N ALA A 229 -9.53 -12.87 24.07
CA ALA A 229 -10.18 -13.43 25.26
C ALA A 229 -11.71 -13.31 25.20
N GLU A 230 -12.22 -12.11 24.84
CA GLU A 230 -13.66 -11.87 24.68
C GLU A 230 -14.24 -12.73 23.54
N LYS A 231 -13.58 -12.73 22.37
CA LYS A 231 -14.11 -13.40 21.18
C LYS A 231 -14.05 -14.91 21.30
N PHE A 232 -13.00 -15.47 21.88
CA PHE A 232 -12.85 -16.91 22.10
C PHE A 232 -13.49 -17.40 23.40
N LYS A 233 -13.94 -16.48 24.27
CA LYS A 233 -14.55 -16.79 25.58
C LYS A 233 -13.60 -17.59 26.48
N VAL A 234 -12.38 -17.10 26.63
CA VAL A 234 -11.34 -17.74 27.45
C VAL A 234 -11.59 -17.42 28.93
N GLU A 235 -11.55 -18.44 29.78
CA GLU A 235 -11.82 -18.31 31.23
C GLU A 235 -10.68 -17.59 31.98
N ASP A 236 -9.43 -17.91 31.65
CA ASP A 236 -8.21 -17.34 32.27
C ASP A 236 -7.36 -16.59 31.23
N PRO A 237 -7.71 -15.34 30.84
CA PRO A 237 -6.99 -14.58 29.81
C PRO A 237 -5.51 -14.37 30.10
N GLU A 238 -5.16 -14.19 31.38
CA GLU A 238 -3.79 -13.90 31.85
C GLU A 238 -2.79 -15.04 31.56
N GLU A 239 -3.27 -16.25 31.32
CA GLU A 239 -2.41 -17.39 30.98
C GLU A 239 -2.10 -17.48 29.48
N TYR A 240 -2.72 -16.64 28.66
CA TYR A 240 -2.62 -16.67 27.21
C TYR A 240 -1.92 -15.44 26.68
N SER A 241 -1.22 -15.62 25.56
CA SER A 241 -0.58 -14.52 24.84
C SER A 241 -0.74 -14.73 23.34
N LEU A 242 -0.57 -13.66 22.58
CA LEU A 242 -0.48 -13.72 21.14
C LEU A 242 0.92 -14.13 20.71
N PHE A 243 0.99 -15.14 19.85
CA PHE A 243 2.21 -15.64 19.24
C PHE A 243 2.14 -15.43 17.73
N LEU A 244 3.29 -15.21 17.13
CA LEU A 244 3.51 -15.26 15.70
C LEU A 244 4.21 -16.59 15.37
N PHE A 245 3.60 -17.38 14.50
CA PHE A 245 4.19 -18.59 13.95
C PHE A 245 4.64 -18.32 12.50
N VAL A 246 5.94 -18.40 12.24
CA VAL A 246 6.58 -18.15 10.94
C VAL A 246 7.68 -19.18 10.75
N ASP A 247 7.74 -19.85 9.59
CA ASP A 247 8.81 -20.80 9.23
C ASP A 247 9.13 -21.85 10.32
N GLU A 248 8.10 -22.48 10.88
CA GLU A 248 8.20 -23.48 11.97
C GLU A 248 8.73 -22.93 13.31
N THR A 249 8.88 -21.61 13.44
CA THR A 249 9.30 -20.95 14.68
C THR A 249 8.14 -20.22 15.36
N TRP A 250 8.14 -20.23 16.69
CA TRP A 250 7.17 -19.53 17.52
C TRP A 250 7.82 -18.33 18.19
N GLN A 251 7.22 -17.16 18.03
CA GLN A 251 7.63 -15.95 18.72
C GLN A 251 6.45 -15.38 19.51
N GLN A 252 6.63 -15.19 20.83
CA GLN A 252 5.67 -14.44 21.63
C GLN A 252 5.79 -12.96 21.28
N LEU A 253 4.66 -12.30 21.01
CA LEU A 253 4.63 -10.87 20.75
C LEU A 253 4.62 -10.11 22.07
N ALA A 254 5.47 -9.10 22.21
CA ALA A 254 5.48 -8.22 23.37
C ALA A 254 4.21 -7.35 23.40
N GLU A 255 3.74 -7.01 24.59
CA GLU A 255 2.46 -6.32 24.82
C GLU A 255 2.35 -4.98 24.08
N ASP A 256 3.47 -4.25 23.98
CA ASP A 256 3.60 -2.93 23.36
C ASP A 256 3.77 -2.96 21.82
N THR A 257 3.80 -4.15 21.22
CA THR A 257 3.91 -4.30 19.76
C THR A 257 2.56 -4.10 19.07
N TYR A 258 2.58 -3.90 17.75
CA TYR A 258 1.39 -3.65 16.94
C TYR A 258 1.17 -4.78 15.93
N PRO A 259 0.28 -5.76 16.19
CA PRO A 259 0.10 -6.93 15.33
C PRO A 259 -0.22 -6.60 13.87
N GLN A 260 -0.95 -5.51 13.61
CA GLN A 260 -1.24 -5.05 12.25
C GLN A 260 -0.01 -4.51 11.52
N LYS A 261 0.92 -3.85 12.21
CA LYS A 261 2.19 -3.41 11.61
C LYS A 261 3.08 -4.60 11.28
N ILE A 262 3.13 -5.59 12.19
CA ILE A 262 3.86 -6.84 11.97
C ILE A 262 3.30 -7.58 10.75
N LYS A 263 1.97 -7.72 10.66
CA LYS A 263 1.28 -8.28 9.49
C LYS A 263 1.71 -7.53 8.21
N ALA A 264 1.63 -6.20 8.22
CA ALA A 264 1.98 -5.36 7.07
C ALA A 264 3.46 -5.54 6.63
N GLU A 265 4.39 -5.61 7.58
CA GLU A 265 5.81 -5.85 7.33
C GLU A 265 6.06 -7.25 6.72
N LEU A 266 5.46 -8.30 7.30
CA LEU A 266 5.58 -9.66 6.77
C LEU A 266 5.02 -9.76 5.34
N HIS A 267 3.95 -9.02 5.04
CA HIS A 267 3.41 -8.97 3.69
C HIS A 267 4.29 -8.19 2.71
N SER A 268 5.06 -7.19 3.16
CA SER A 268 5.93 -6.37 2.30
C SER A 268 7.25 -7.06 1.94
N ARG A 269 7.62 -8.14 2.64
CA ARG A 269 8.83 -8.92 2.36
C ARG A 269 8.85 -9.52 0.94
N PRO A 270 10.03 -9.59 0.29
CA PRO A 270 10.17 -10.07 -1.08
C PRO A 270 9.89 -11.57 -1.23
N GLN A 271 10.15 -12.37 -0.19
CA GLN A 271 9.74 -13.77 -0.13
C GLN A 271 8.44 -13.92 0.69
N PRO A 272 7.40 -14.57 0.14
CA PRO A 272 6.17 -14.81 0.86
C PRO A 272 6.38 -15.94 1.88
N HIS A 273 6.51 -15.58 3.15
CA HIS A 273 6.44 -16.54 4.25
C HIS A 273 4.99 -16.80 4.63
N ILE A 274 4.65 -18.06 4.90
CA ILE A 274 3.37 -18.39 5.51
C ILE A 274 3.51 -18.08 7.00
N PHE A 275 2.60 -17.25 7.51
CA PHE A 275 2.61 -16.87 8.91
C PHE A 275 1.20 -16.93 9.50
N HIS A 276 1.13 -17.17 10.81
CA HIS A 276 -0.12 -17.24 11.54
C HIS A 276 0.00 -16.50 12.87
N PHE A 277 -0.98 -15.67 13.20
CA PHE A 277 -1.16 -15.18 14.55
C PHE A 277 -1.94 -16.22 15.34
N VAL A 278 -1.43 -16.62 16.49
CA VAL A 278 -1.97 -17.70 17.30
C VAL A 278 -2.09 -17.25 18.75
N TYR A 279 -3.30 -17.24 19.29
CA TYR A 279 -3.59 -17.02 20.69
C TYR A 279 -3.55 -18.36 21.44
N LYS A 280 -2.55 -18.56 22.30
CA LYS A 280 -2.34 -19.81 23.03
C LYS A 280 -1.78 -19.56 24.44
N ARG A 281 -1.86 -20.58 25.31
CA ARG A 281 -1.28 -20.53 26.65
C ARG A 281 0.23 -20.30 26.58
N ILE A 282 0.73 -19.41 27.44
CA ILE A 282 2.16 -19.10 27.62
C ILE A 282 2.94 -20.37 28.02
N LYS A 283 2.31 -21.28 28.77
CA LYS A 283 2.90 -22.52 29.29
C LYS A 283 2.52 -23.79 28.51
N SER A 284 2.02 -23.67 27.28
CA SER A 284 1.72 -24.85 26.45
C SER A 284 3.01 -25.34 25.80
N ASP A 285 3.77 -26.18 26.52
CA ASP A 285 4.86 -26.95 25.94
C ASP A 285 4.57 -28.46 26.12
N PRO A 286 3.98 -29.14 25.13
CA PRO A 286 3.93 -30.60 25.11
C PRO A 286 5.23 -31.22 24.55
N TYR A 287 6.17 -30.41 24.03
CA TYR A 287 7.42 -30.88 23.42
C TYR A 287 8.59 -29.98 23.81
N GLY A 288 8.96 -30.03 25.08
CA GLY A 288 10.26 -29.56 25.54
C GLY A 288 11.38 -30.31 24.85
N VAL A 289 11.87 -29.79 23.72
CA VAL A 289 13.22 -30.09 23.26
C VAL A 289 14.15 -29.27 24.13
N ILE A 290 14.57 -29.86 25.25
CA ILE A 290 15.77 -29.43 25.95
C ILE A 290 16.92 -29.64 24.96
N PHE A 291 17.37 -28.58 24.30
CA PHE A 291 18.73 -28.57 23.78
C PHE A 291 19.65 -28.59 25.01
N GLN A 292 20.13 -29.78 25.37
CA GLN A 292 21.31 -29.89 26.21
C GLN A 292 22.45 -29.25 25.42
N ASN A 293 22.81 -28.01 25.79
CA ASN A 293 24.12 -27.48 25.45
C ASN A 293 25.13 -28.41 26.10
N GLY A 294 25.79 -29.22 25.27
CA GLY A 294 26.99 -29.94 25.65
C GLY A 294 28.10 -28.92 25.86
N ASP A 295 28.33 -28.56 27.11
CA ASP A 295 29.58 -27.99 27.59
C ASP A 295 29.97 -28.76 28.85
N ASP A 296 30.63 -29.90 28.65
CA ASP A 296 31.43 -30.55 29.68
C ASP A 296 32.87 -30.66 29.15
N LEU A 297 33.50 -29.49 29.03
CA LEU A 297 34.95 -29.33 29.02
C LEU A 297 35.35 -29.00 30.46
N THR A 298 35.63 -30.03 31.25
CA THR A 298 36.35 -29.88 32.52
C THR A 298 37.86 -29.94 32.25
N PRO A 299 38.65 -28.95 32.73
CA PRO A 299 40.09 -29.05 32.76
C PRO A 299 40.53 -29.55 34.15
N SER A 300 41.18 -30.71 34.23
CA SER A 300 42.18 -31.09 35.24
C SER A 300 42.87 -32.38 34.82
#